data_AF-A0A965IXP0-F1
#
_entry.id   AF-A0A965IXP0-F1
#
_cell.length_a   1.000
_cell.length_b   1.000
_cell.length_c   1.000
_cell.angle_alpha   90.00
_cell.angle_beta   90.00
_cell.angle_gamma   90.00
#
_symmetry.space_group_name_H-M   'P 1'
#
loop_
_entity.id
_entity.type
_entity.pdbx_description
1 polymer ?
#
loop_
_entity_poly.entity_id
_entity_poly.type
_entity_poly.pdbx_seq_one_letter_code
_entity_poly.pdbx_strand_id
1 'polypeptide(L)'
;DTTIKKAGEIPKDTGNIASTNSNASTGIKKILEDLKKGFKDDRGNLFENILSIATVKKPLFMFLENVKHIKKIDDGNVFKHIIKRINECGYIVNDNTVFELSPHELGIPQQRERVIFVCIRKDLYDVNKKIIINPPKIPINLENIIEKDTKITEKYRISNEIEEILNVWDEIIKEFDENENLSPTILCNEFYKTYSEPEFKALPAWKQEYIIKNKPLYKKQ
;
A
#
# COMPACT_ATOMS: atom_id res chain seq x y z
N ASP A 1 25.06 14.01 -43.05
CA ASP A 1 24.77 15.41 -42.72
C ASP A 1 23.31 15.68 -42.45
N THR A 2 23.06 15.83 -41.16
CA THR A 2 21.96 16.49 -40.45
C THR A 2 21.48 17.79 -41.10
N THR A 3 20.16 17.97 -41.21
CA THR A 3 19.53 19.28 -41.00
C THR A 3 18.12 19.10 -40.42
N ILE A 4 18.02 19.33 -39.10
CA ILE A 4 16.77 19.42 -38.34
C ILE A 4 16.19 20.82 -38.55
N LYS A 5 14.94 20.91 -39.02
CA LYS A 5 14.17 22.17 -39.04
C LYS A 5 13.69 22.51 -37.61
N LYS A 6 14.11 23.67 -37.10
CA LYS A 6 13.54 24.36 -35.94
C LYS A 6 12.36 25.25 -36.40
N ALA A 7 11.24 25.16 -35.70
CA ALA A 7 10.23 26.21 -35.41
C ALA A 7 9.08 25.52 -34.64
N GLY A 8 8.47 26.06 -33.59
CA GLY A 8 8.46 27.43 -33.11
C GLY A 8 8.13 27.52 -31.61
N GLU A 9 8.32 28.73 -31.12
CA GLU A 9 8.22 29.16 -29.73
C GLU A 9 6.76 29.19 -29.25
N ILE A 10 6.54 28.81 -27.99
CA ILE A 10 5.25 28.92 -27.30
C ILE A 10 5.22 30.29 -26.58
N PRO A 11 4.17 31.12 -26.75
CA PRO A 11 4.10 32.43 -26.12
C PRO A 11 4.05 32.33 -24.59
N LYS A 12 4.85 33.17 -23.92
CA LYS A 12 4.69 33.50 -22.50
C LYS A 12 3.57 34.53 -22.39
N ASP A 13 2.39 34.09 -21.98
CA ASP A 13 1.36 35.02 -21.50
C ASP A 13 1.24 34.90 -19.97
N THR A 14 1.71 35.93 -19.28
CA THR A 14 1.62 36.10 -17.83
C THR A 14 0.37 36.90 -17.52
N GLY A 15 -0.77 36.22 -17.48
CA GLY A 15 -2.04 36.76 -16.97
C GLY A 15 -2.23 36.40 -15.50
N ASN A 16 -2.20 37.43 -14.64
CA ASN A 16 -2.56 37.40 -13.23
C ASN A 16 -3.91 36.70 -12.99
N ILE A 17 -3.94 35.60 -12.24
CA ILE A 17 -5.15 35.12 -11.57
C ILE A 17 -4.89 35.16 -10.07
N ALA A 18 -5.75 35.95 -9.42
CA ALA A 18 -5.69 36.32 -8.03
C ALA A 18 -5.77 35.14 -7.06
N SER A 19 -5.16 35.38 -5.90
CA SER A 19 -5.12 34.63 -4.66
C SER A 19 -6.46 34.01 -4.22
N THR A 20 -6.49 32.69 -4.04
CA THR A 20 -7.27 32.02 -2.97
C THR A 20 -6.67 30.64 -2.62
N ASN A 21 -6.44 30.44 -1.32
CA ASN A 21 -6.22 29.19 -0.57
C ASN A 21 -4.89 28.42 -0.71
N SER A 22 -3.97 28.72 0.22
CA SER A 22 -2.55 28.34 0.25
C SER A 22 -2.20 26.97 0.85
N ASN A 23 -3.14 26.08 1.19
CA ASN A 23 -2.80 24.80 1.85
C ASN A 23 -3.10 23.53 1.04
N ALA A 24 -3.81 23.63 -0.10
CA ALA A 24 -4.06 22.49 -1.00
C ALA A 24 -2.96 22.30 -2.07
N SER A 25 -2.08 23.30 -2.25
CA SER A 25 -1.05 23.31 -3.30
C SER A 25 0.16 22.41 -3.01
N THR A 26 0.45 22.13 -1.74
CA THR A 26 1.70 21.50 -1.32
C THR A 26 1.73 19.99 -1.59
N GLY A 27 0.59 19.30 -1.44
CA GLY A 27 0.46 17.86 -1.73
C GLY A 27 0.58 17.53 -3.22
N ILE A 28 -0.07 18.31 -4.08
CA ILE A 28 0.05 18.15 -5.55
C ILE A 28 1.47 18.51 -6.01
N LYS A 29 2.08 19.56 -5.44
CA LYS A 29 3.49 19.88 -5.72
C LYS A 29 4.43 18.78 -5.26
N LYS A 30 4.20 18.14 -4.12
CA LYS A 30 4.99 17.02 -3.62
C LYS A 30 4.82 15.77 -4.47
N ILE A 31 3.61 15.45 -4.92
CA ILE A 31 3.36 14.35 -5.88
C ILE A 31 4.01 14.66 -7.23
N LEU A 32 3.94 15.90 -7.73
CA LEU A 32 4.61 16.32 -8.97
C LEU A 32 6.15 16.38 -8.80
N GLU A 33 6.64 16.68 -7.61
CA GLU A 33 8.07 16.66 -7.27
C GLU A 33 8.59 15.24 -7.06
N ASP A 34 7.80 14.33 -6.48
CA ASP A 34 8.09 12.92 -6.32
C ASP A 34 7.96 12.20 -7.68
N LEU A 35 7.08 12.66 -8.56
CA LEU A 35 7.06 12.30 -9.99
C LEU A 35 8.33 12.82 -10.68
N LYS A 36 8.71 14.10 -10.49
CA LYS A 36 9.95 14.69 -11.05
C LYS A 36 11.24 14.07 -10.48
N LYS A 37 11.26 13.65 -9.21
CA LYS A 37 12.37 12.95 -8.56
C LYS A 37 12.36 11.46 -8.91
N GLY A 38 11.19 10.86 -9.15
CA GLY A 38 11.00 9.51 -9.67
C GLY A 38 11.50 9.34 -11.11
N PHE A 39 11.68 10.43 -11.88
CA PHE A 39 12.42 10.40 -13.16
C PHE A 39 13.94 10.20 -12.98
N LYS A 40 14.47 10.27 -11.75
CA LYS A 40 15.89 10.02 -11.41
C LYS A 40 16.13 8.71 -10.64
N ASP A 41 15.09 8.00 -10.22
CA ASP A 41 15.19 6.67 -9.58
C ASP A 41 14.56 5.64 -10.53
N ASP A 42 15.33 4.63 -10.94
CA ASP A 42 14.92 3.60 -11.91
C ASP A 42 13.63 2.84 -11.53
N ARG A 43 13.15 2.99 -10.30
CA ARG A 43 11.96 2.33 -9.73
C ARG A 43 10.69 3.21 -9.75
N GLY A 44 10.83 4.53 -9.90
CA GLY A 44 9.74 5.50 -9.70
C GLY A 44 8.75 5.66 -10.86
N ASN A 45 8.99 4.99 -12.00
CA ASN A 45 8.28 5.28 -13.25
C ASN A 45 7.48 4.09 -13.83
N LEU A 46 7.33 2.98 -13.09
CA LEU A 46 6.68 1.78 -13.63
C LEU A 46 5.20 2.01 -13.99
N PHE A 47 4.48 2.80 -13.18
CA PHE A 47 3.07 3.10 -13.44
C PHE A 47 2.88 3.88 -14.75
N GLU A 48 3.66 4.94 -14.98
CA GLU A 48 3.57 5.70 -16.22
C GLU A 48 4.10 4.90 -17.42
N ASN A 49 5.08 4.02 -17.24
CA ASN A 49 5.49 3.08 -18.28
C ASN A 49 4.35 2.15 -18.70
N ILE A 50 3.58 1.62 -17.73
CA ILE A 50 2.38 0.82 -17.99
C ILE A 50 1.36 1.65 -18.80
N LEU A 51 1.10 2.91 -18.40
CA LEU A 51 0.17 3.79 -19.10
C LEU A 51 0.64 4.15 -20.53
N SER A 52 1.95 4.34 -20.71
CA SER A 52 2.56 4.59 -22.02
C SER A 52 2.35 3.38 -22.95
N ILE A 53 2.64 2.17 -22.46
CA ILE A 53 2.38 0.93 -23.20
C ILE A 53 0.89 0.80 -23.51
N ALA A 54 0.01 1.08 -22.54
CA ALA A 54 -1.44 1.01 -22.71
C ALA A 54 -1.95 1.97 -23.79
N THR A 55 -1.40 3.18 -23.86
CA THR A 55 -1.80 4.19 -24.84
C THR A 55 -1.43 3.78 -26.27
N VAL A 56 -0.29 3.11 -26.44
CA VAL A 56 0.19 2.63 -27.75
C VAL A 56 -0.49 1.32 -28.15
N LYS A 57 -0.55 0.34 -27.24
CA LYS A 57 -1.05 -1.02 -27.53
C LYS A 57 -2.56 -1.14 -27.43
N LYS A 58 -3.21 -0.26 -26.67
CA LYS A 58 -4.66 -0.20 -26.45
C LYS A 58 -5.32 -1.56 -26.17
N PRO A 59 -4.80 -2.39 -25.24
CA PRO A 59 -5.45 -3.64 -24.88
C PRO A 59 -6.91 -3.43 -24.47
N LEU A 60 -7.76 -4.43 -24.69
CA LEU A 60 -9.19 -4.36 -24.33
C LEU A 60 -9.38 -4.23 -22.82
N PHE A 61 -8.53 -4.93 -22.06
CA PHE A 61 -8.54 -5.00 -20.60
C PHE A 61 -7.12 -4.88 -20.06
N MET A 62 -6.97 -4.28 -18.87
CA MET A 62 -5.76 -4.37 -18.07
C MET A 62 -6.12 -4.68 -16.63
N PHE A 63 -5.28 -5.47 -15.97
CA PHE A 63 -5.39 -5.79 -14.56
C PHE A 63 -4.16 -5.25 -13.85
N LEU A 64 -4.36 -4.29 -12.94
CA LEU A 64 -3.29 -3.75 -12.11
C LEU A 64 -3.54 -4.18 -10.67
N GLU A 65 -2.48 -4.49 -9.94
CA GLU A 65 -2.55 -4.94 -8.56
C GLU A 65 -1.63 -4.08 -7.70
N ASN A 66 -2.08 -3.77 -6.48
CA ASN A 66 -1.23 -3.11 -5.49
C ASN A 66 -1.65 -3.49 -4.05
N VAL A 67 -0.78 -3.21 -3.09
CA VAL A 67 -1.06 -3.39 -1.66
C VAL A 67 -2.27 -2.57 -1.23
N LYS A 68 -3.10 -3.10 -0.33
CA LYS A 68 -4.30 -2.41 0.19
C LYS A 68 -4.01 -1.02 0.77
N HIS A 69 -2.82 -0.82 1.33
CA HIS A 69 -2.42 0.46 1.88
C HIS A 69 -2.40 1.61 0.85
N ILE A 70 -2.33 1.33 -0.46
CA ILE A 70 -2.37 2.35 -1.53
C ILE A 70 -3.58 3.29 -1.41
N LYS A 71 -4.71 2.79 -0.88
CA LYS A 71 -5.95 3.55 -0.66
C LYS A 71 -5.83 4.61 0.43
N LYS A 72 -4.85 4.48 1.33
CA LYS A 72 -4.65 5.33 2.51
C LYS A 72 -3.46 6.28 2.36
N ILE A 73 -2.60 6.10 1.36
CA ILE A 73 -1.44 6.96 1.15
C ILE A 73 -1.90 8.38 0.82
N ASP A 74 -1.32 9.37 1.51
CA ASP A 74 -1.62 10.79 1.34
C ASP A 74 -3.14 11.08 1.39
N ASP A 75 -3.81 10.57 2.44
CA ASP A 75 -5.26 10.69 2.64
C ASP A 75 -6.09 10.23 1.43
N GLY A 76 -5.58 9.22 0.72
CA GLY A 76 -6.20 8.63 -0.46
C GLY A 76 -6.03 9.44 -1.76
N ASN A 77 -5.27 10.53 -1.75
CA ASN A 77 -5.00 11.32 -2.94
C ASN A 77 -4.23 10.52 -4.00
N VAL A 78 -3.29 9.67 -3.58
CA VAL A 78 -2.56 8.78 -4.50
C VAL A 78 -3.51 7.84 -5.23
N PHE A 79 -4.45 7.22 -4.51
CA PHE A 79 -5.43 6.33 -5.10
C PHE A 79 -6.35 7.05 -6.11
N LYS A 80 -6.83 8.25 -5.76
CA LYS A 80 -7.63 9.10 -6.67
C LYS A 80 -6.82 9.49 -7.92
N HIS A 81 -5.54 9.80 -7.75
CA HIS A 81 -4.66 10.14 -8.85
C HIS A 81 -4.46 8.95 -9.81
N ILE A 82 -4.20 7.74 -9.29
CA ILE A 82 -4.09 6.52 -10.09
C ILE A 82 -5.35 6.29 -10.94
N ILE A 83 -6.53 6.36 -10.31
CA ILE A 83 -7.81 6.21 -11.02
C ILE A 83 -7.94 7.26 -12.12
N LYS A 84 -7.66 8.52 -11.81
CA LYS A 84 -7.73 9.62 -12.78
C LYS A 84 -6.80 9.38 -13.98
N ARG A 85 -5.54 9.02 -13.74
CA ARG A 85 -4.54 8.77 -14.79
C ARG A 85 -4.94 7.61 -15.71
N ILE A 86 -5.42 6.50 -15.15
CA ILE A 86 -5.93 5.37 -15.95
C ILE A 86 -7.11 5.81 -16.82
N ASN A 87 -8.02 6.62 -16.26
CA ASN A 87 -9.16 7.16 -17.01
C ASN A 87 -8.74 8.11 -18.14
N GLU A 88 -7.72 8.94 -17.93
CA GLU A 88 -7.15 9.81 -18.97
C GLU A 88 -6.53 9.01 -20.12
N CYS A 89 -5.98 7.83 -19.85
CA CYS A 89 -5.38 6.93 -20.85
C CYS A 89 -6.40 6.13 -21.69
N GLY A 90 -7.70 6.42 -21.57
CA GLY A 90 -8.74 5.79 -22.40
C GLY A 90 -9.36 4.51 -21.82
N TYR A 91 -9.16 4.27 -20.53
CA TYR A 91 -9.77 3.17 -19.78
C TYR A 91 -10.83 3.68 -18.81
N ILE A 92 -11.65 2.79 -18.27
CA ILE A 92 -12.61 3.05 -17.21
C ILE A 92 -12.13 2.29 -15.99
N VAL A 93 -11.91 3.05 -14.92
CA VAL A 93 -11.71 2.55 -13.57
C VAL A 93 -12.55 3.39 -12.62
N ASN A 94 -13.40 2.73 -11.83
CA ASN A 94 -14.25 3.37 -10.82
C ASN A 94 -14.57 2.37 -9.70
N ASP A 95 -15.44 2.75 -8.77
CA ASP A 95 -15.82 1.89 -7.64
C ASP A 95 -16.45 0.56 -8.05
N ASN A 96 -17.00 0.44 -9.28
CA ASN A 96 -17.56 -0.80 -9.81
C ASN A 96 -16.51 -1.73 -10.44
N THR A 97 -15.27 -1.26 -10.64
CA THR A 97 -14.20 -2.02 -11.29
C THR A 97 -12.92 -2.09 -10.46
N VAL A 98 -12.95 -1.62 -9.22
CA VAL A 98 -11.90 -1.81 -8.23
C VAL A 98 -12.36 -2.82 -7.18
N PHE A 99 -11.52 -3.81 -6.92
CA PHE A 99 -11.82 -4.91 -6.00
C PHE A 99 -10.73 -5.03 -4.95
N GLU A 100 -11.13 -5.47 -3.76
CA GLU A 100 -10.20 -5.95 -2.75
C GLU A 100 -10.34 -7.47 -2.69
N LEU A 101 -9.21 -8.16 -2.73
CA LEU A 101 -9.18 -9.62 -2.70
C LEU A 101 -7.93 -10.08 -1.97
N SER A 102 -8.07 -11.16 -1.21
CA SER A 102 -6.98 -11.87 -0.57
C SER A 102 -7.00 -13.35 -0.96
N PRO A 103 -5.83 -14.01 -1.08
CA PRO A 103 -5.76 -15.43 -1.44
C PRO A 103 -6.59 -16.36 -0.55
N HIS A 104 -6.73 -16.08 0.75
CA HIS A 104 -7.60 -16.85 1.65
C HIS A 104 -9.08 -16.85 1.26
N GLU A 105 -9.56 -15.80 0.59
CA GLU A 105 -10.93 -15.75 0.05
C GLU A 105 -11.09 -16.63 -1.20
N LEU A 106 -9.98 -17.14 -1.73
CA LEU A 106 -9.89 -18.06 -2.88
C LEU A 106 -9.47 -19.48 -2.47
N GLY A 107 -9.42 -19.79 -1.17
CA GLY A 107 -9.01 -21.10 -0.67
C GLY A 107 -7.50 -21.31 -0.53
N ILE A 108 -6.68 -20.25 -0.67
CA ILE A 108 -5.22 -20.32 -0.48
C ILE A 108 -4.90 -19.84 0.94
N PRO A 109 -4.19 -20.60 1.79
CA PRO A 109 -3.92 -20.25 3.20
C PRO A 109 -2.91 -19.09 3.35
N GLN A 110 -3.26 -17.91 2.85
CA GLN A 110 -2.44 -16.71 2.91
C GLN A 110 -3.32 -15.47 3.05
N GLN A 111 -3.11 -14.73 4.13
CA GLN A 111 -3.68 -13.40 4.31
C GLN A 111 -2.79 -12.38 3.61
N ARG A 112 -3.23 -11.92 2.44
CA ARG A 112 -2.51 -10.98 1.59
C ARG A 112 -3.51 -10.12 0.84
N GLU A 113 -4.12 -9.18 1.55
CA GLU A 113 -5.11 -8.27 0.96
C GLU A 113 -4.47 -7.39 -0.10
N ARG A 114 -5.04 -7.40 -1.31
CA ARG A 114 -4.63 -6.60 -2.46
C ARG A 114 -5.80 -5.85 -3.06
N VAL A 115 -5.48 -4.70 -3.65
CA VAL A 115 -6.40 -3.92 -4.46
C VAL A 115 -6.13 -4.24 -5.92
N ILE A 116 -7.16 -4.63 -6.63
CA ILE A 116 -7.12 -5.00 -8.05
C ILE A 116 -7.93 -3.96 -8.82
N PHE A 117 -7.30 -3.32 -9.80
CA PHE A 117 -7.93 -2.40 -10.74
C PHE A 117 -8.24 -3.15 -12.04
N VAL A 118 -9.52 -3.35 -12.32
CA VAL A 118 -9.99 -3.86 -13.61
C VAL A 118 -10.19 -2.65 -14.53
N CYS A 119 -9.25 -2.45 -15.44
CA CYS A 119 -9.25 -1.32 -16.37
C CYS A 119 -9.86 -1.79 -17.68
N ILE A 120 -11.03 -1.25 -18.05
CA ILE A 120 -11.72 -1.64 -19.28
C ILE A 120 -11.65 -0.49 -20.28
N ARG A 121 -11.32 -0.76 -21.53
CA ARG A 121 -11.24 0.30 -22.54
C ARG A 121 -12.60 1.02 -22.70
N LYS A 122 -12.59 2.35 -22.79
CA LYS A 122 -13.80 3.20 -22.74
C LYS A 122 -14.86 2.87 -23.78
N ASP A 123 -14.45 2.38 -24.94
CA ASP A 123 -15.34 1.96 -26.03
C ASP A 123 -16.09 0.66 -25.76
N LEU A 124 -15.74 -0.09 -24.72
CA LEU A 124 -16.29 -1.44 -24.45
C LEU A 124 -17.23 -1.50 -23.25
N TYR A 125 -17.14 -0.56 -22.31
CA TYR A 125 -17.78 -0.69 -21.01
C TYR A 125 -18.85 0.37 -20.77
N ASP A 126 -20.05 -0.13 -20.48
CA ASP A 126 -21.16 0.67 -19.98
C ASP A 126 -20.96 0.94 -18.48
N VAL A 127 -20.70 2.20 -18.14
CA VAL A 127 -20.46 2.65 -16.76
C VAL A 127 -21.60 2.34 -15.80
N ASN A 128 -22.81 2.07 -16.31
CA ASN A 128 -23.98 1.72 -15.51
C ASN A 128 -24.01 0.22 -15.14
N LYS A 129 -23.19 -0.62 -15.78
CA LYS A 129 -23.14 -2.07 -15.50
C LYS A 129 -22.10 -2.39 -14.45
N LYS A 130 -22.54 -2.82 -13.27
CA LYS A 130 -21.63 -3.28 -12.22
C LYS A 130 -20.96 -4.60 -12.61
N ILE A 131 -19.65 -4.70 -12.39
CA ILE A 131 -18.92 -5.97 -12.46
C ILE A 131 -19.05 -6.65 -11.10
N ILE A 132 -19.47 -7.90 -11.11
CA ILE A 132 -19.62 -8.70 -9.90
C ILE A 132 -18.52 -9.78 -9.92
N ILE A 133 -17.66 -9.75 -8.91
CA ILE A 133 -16.74 -10.84 -8.62
C ILE A 133 -17.35 -11.66 -7.50
N ASN A 134 -17.52 -12.96 -7.76
CA ASN A 134 -17.97 -13.93 -6.77
C ASN A 134 -16.81 -14.88 -6.46
N PRO A 135 -16.00 -14.62 -5.42
CA PRO A 135 -14.95 -15.53 -5.00
C PRO A 135 -15.54 -16.91 -4.67
N PRO A 136 -14.84 -18.01 -5.00
CA PRO A 136 -15.30 -19.34 -4.67
C PRO A 136 -15.19 -19.57 -3.15
N LYS A 137 -16.23 -20.17 -2.56
CA LYS A 137 -16.24 -20.51 -1.13
C LYS A 137 -15.49 -21.83 -0.87
N ILE A 138 -14.17 -21.80 -1.02
CA ILE A 138 -13.31 -22.98 -0.82
C ILE A 138 -12.84 -23.01 0.64
N PRO A 139 -13.21 -24.02 1.43
CA PRO A 139 -12.71 -24.15 2.79
C PRO A 139 -11.21 -24.44 2.78
N ILE A 140 -10.48 -23.77 3.67
CA ILE A 140 -9.04 -24.00 3.84
C ILE A 140 -8.86 -25.07 4.92
N ASN A 141 -8.29 -26.21 4.54
CA ASN A 141 -7.87 -27.24 5.49
C ASN A 141 -6.35 -27.26 5.57
N LEU A 142 -5.80 -26.71 6.66
CA LEU A 142 -4.35 -26.65 6.89
C LEU A 142 -3.70 -28.03 7.03
N GLU A 143 -4.43 -29.03 7.54
CA GLU A 143 -3.88 -30.38 7.72
C GLU A 143 -3.46 -31.03 6.40
N ASN A 144 -4.12 -30.64 5.31
CA ASN A 144 -3.82 -31.11 3.95
C ASN A 144 -2.64 -30.36 3.31
N ILE A 145 -2.19 -29.27 3.91
CA ILE A 145 -1.19 -28.35 3.34
C ILE A 145 0.14 -28.45 4.07
N ILE A 146 0.10 -28.71 5.38
CA ILE A 146 1.30 -28.84 6.21
C ILE A 146 2.06 -30.10 5.82
N GLU A 147 3.35 -29.94 5.49
CA GLU A 147 4.27 -31.05 5.30
C GLU A 147 4.62 -31.66 6.67
N LYS A 148 4.41 -32.97 6.80
CA LYS A 148 4.59 -33.72 8.06
C LYS A 148 5.82 -34.62 8.03
N ASP A 149 6.40 -34.88 6.86
CA ASP A 149 7.63 -35.67 6.76
C ASP A 149 8.83 -34.87 7.28
N THR A 150 9.32 -35.27 8.45
CA THR A 150 10.46 -34.64 9.12
C THR A 150 11.73 -34.65 8.28
N LYS A 151 11.91 -35.63 7.38
CA LYS A 151 13.07 -35.68 6.47
C LYS A 151 13.03 -34.56 5.44
N ILE A 152 11.83 -34.15 5.01
CA ILE A 152 11.64 -33.05 4.06
C ILE A 152 11.77 -31.71 4.78
N THR A 153 11.23 -31.59 5.99
CA THR A 153 11.21 -30.33 6.75
C THR A 153 12.54 -29.98 7.42
N GLU A 154 13.43 -30.95 7.64
CA GLU A 154 14.70 -30.75 8.38
C GLU A 154 15.52 -29.57 7.85
N LYS A 155 15.64 -29.44 6.52
CA LYS A 155 16.38 -28.34 5.89
C LYS A 155 15.75 -26.95 6.05
N TYR A 156 14.48 -26.91 6.44
CA TYR A 156 13.73 -25.67 6.71
C TYR A 156 13.63 -25.38 8.20
N ARG A 157 14.23 -26.22 9.06
CA ARG A 157 14.23 -26.01 10.50
C ARG A 157 15.00 -24.72 10.81
N ILE A 158 14.37 -23.86 11.60
CA ILE A 158 14.98 -22.65 12.14
C ILE A 158 16.05 -23.02 13.18
N SER A 159 16.98 -22.11 13.46
CA SER A 159 17.94 -22.34 14.53
C SER A 159 17.24 -22.38 15.89
N ASN A 160 17.85 -23.07 16.86
CA ASN A 160 17.35 -23.12 18.23
C ASN A 160 17.16 -21.72 18.84
N GLU A 161 18.05 -20.77 18.50
CA GLU A 161 17.93 -19.38 18.94
C GLU A 161 16.65 -18.70 18.40
N ILE A 162 16.31 -18.89 17.13
CA ILE A 162 15.07 -18.36 16.56
C ILE A 162 13.86 -19.07 17.16
N GLU A 163 13.95 -20.39 17.38
CA GLU A 163 12.89 -21.18 18.03
C GLU A 163 12.61 -20.68 19.46
N GLU A 164 13.66 -20.41 20.25
CA GLU A 164 13.55 -19.78 21.57
C GLU A 164 12.89 -18.40 21.50
N ILE A 165 13.29 -17.54 20.57
CA ILE A 165 12.67 -16.22 20.37
C ILE A 165 11.17 -16.37 20.05
N LEU A 166 10.80 -17.29 19.16
CA LEU A 166 9.40 -17.52 18.80
C LEU A 166 8.58 -18.03 19.98
N ASN A 167 9.15 -18.91 20.82
CA ASN A 167 8.47 -19.38 22.03
C ASN A 167 8.23 -18.25 23.04
N VAL A 168 9.20 -17.35 23.23
CA VAL A 168 9.02 -16.16 24.07
C VAL A 168 7.91 -15.25 23.50
N TRP A 169 7.86 -15.07 22.17
CA TRP A 169 6.76 -14.34 21.54
C TRP A 169 5.41 -15.01 21.74
N ASP A 170 5.34 -16.33 21.65
CA ASP A 170 4.11 -17.10 21.87
C ASP A 170 3.61 -16.98 23.32
N GLU A 171 4.52 -16.99 24.30
CA GLU A 171 4.20 -16.69 25.71
C GLU A 171 3.66 -15.26 25.88
N ILE A 172 4.31 -14.26 25.26
CA ILE A 172 3.86 -12.87 25.33
C ILE A 172 2.46 -12.73 24.74
N ILE A 173 2.18 -13.30 23.56
CA ILE A 173 0.91 -13.15 22.87
C ILE A 173 -0.26 -13.72 23.68
N LYS A 174 -0.05 -14.81 24.44
CA LYS A 174 -1.08 -15.43 25.28
C LYS A 174 -1.60 -14.53 26.40
N GLU A 175 -0.84 -13.51 26.80
CA GLU A 175 -1.26 -12.53 27.81
C GLU A 175 -2.19 -11.43 27.25
N PHE A 176 -2.33 -11.33 25.93
CA PHE A 176 -3.17 -10.32 25.27
C PHE A 176 -4.57 -10.85 24.97
N ASP A 177 -5.57 -9.99 25.16
CA ASP A 177 -6.94 -10.29 24.72
C ASP A 177 -7.03 -10.21 23.17
N GLU A 178 -7.98 -10.93 22.56
CA GLU A 178 -8.11 -11.04 21.08
C GLU A 178 -8.21 -9.68 20.35
N ASN A 179 -8.63 -8.61 21.02
CA ASN A 179 -8.80 -7.27 20.44
C ASN A 179 -7.73 -6.27 20.91
N GLU A 180 -6.77 -6.71 21.70
CA GLU A 180 -5.72 -5.87 22.25
C GLU A 180 -4.59 -5.70 21.22
N ASN A 181 -4.27 -4.46 20.88
CA ASN A 181 -3.27 -4.16 19.85
C ASN A 181 -1.90 -3.93 20.47
N LEU A 182 -0.90 -4.70 20.03
CA LEU A 182 0.51 -4.44 20.32
C LEU A 182 1.13 -3.57 19.22
N SER A 183 2.04 -2.68 19.59
CA SER A 183 2.81 -1.94 18.58
C SER A 183 3.75 -2.88 17.84
N PRO A 184 3.94 -2.73 16.51
CA PRO A 184 4.91 -3.54 15.75
C PRO A 184 6.36 -3.29 16.18
N THR A 185 6.62 -2.26 16.98
CA THR A 185 7.94 -1.95 17.53
C THR A 185 7.84 -1.82 19.04
N ILE A 186 8.51 -2.72 19.75
CA ILE A 186 8.67 -2.68 21.20
C ILE A 186 9.92 -1.88 21.51
N LEU A 187 9.76 -0.77 22.24
CA LEU A 187 10.88 0.02 22.70
C LEU A 187 11.36 -0.52 24.06
N CYS A 188 12.19 -1.56 24.06
CA CYS A 188 12.62 -2.23 25.30
C CYS A 188 13.30 -1.27 26.30
N ASN A 189 14.02 -0.25 25.82
CA ASN A 189 14.65 0.77 26.67
C ASN A 189 13.64 1.66 27.42
N GLU A 190 12.37 1.63 27.02
CA GLU A 190 11.29 2.41 27.62
C GLU A 190 10.51 1.61 28.67
N PHE A 191 10.70 0.28 28.72
CA PHE A 191 9.95 -0.64 29.58
C PHE A 191 10.10 -0.31 31.08
N TYR A 192 11.30 0.10 31.48
CA TYR A 192 11.65 0.41 32.88
C TYR A 192 11.75 1.90 33.16
N LYS A 193 11.38 2.75 32.21
CA LYS A 193 11.45 4.21 32.36
C LYS A 193 10.11 4.76 32.83
N THR A 194 10.16 5.57 33.88
CA THR A 194 9.02 6.37 34.31
C THR A 194 9.28 7.81 33.89
N TYR A 195 8.29 8.40 33.21
CA TYR A 195 8.33 9.81 32.79
C TYR A 195 7.41 10.62 33.67
N SER A 196 7.86 11.80 34.11
CA SER A 196 6.93 12.84 34.54
C SER A 196 6.14 13.38 33.34
N GLU A 197 4.98 13.99 33.59
CA GLU A 197 4.13 14.52 32.51
C GLU A 197 4.84 15.56 31.61
N PRO A 198 5.66 16.48 32.15
CA PRO A 198 6.44 17.41 31.32
C PRO A 198 7.50 16.71 30.46
N GLU A 199 8.20 15.73 31.01
CA GLU A 199 9.23 14.97 30.29
C GLU A 199 8.62 14.14 29.15
N PHE A 200 7.46 13.53 29.39
CA PHE A 200 6.76 12.75 28.36
C PHE A 200 6.30 13.64 27.20
N LYS A 201 5.73 14.82 27.48
CA LYS A 201 5.28 15.77 26.45
C LYS A 201 6.42 16.35 25.62
N ALA A 202 7.64 16.39 26.16
CA ALA A 202 8.83 16.84 25.45
C ALA A 202 9.37 15.81 24.43
N LEU A 203 8.94 14.55 24.49
CA LEU A 203 9.36 13.53 23.52
C LEU A 203 8.78 13.79 22.13
N PRO A 204 9.43 13.32 21.04
CA PRO A 204 8.82 13.33 19.71
C PRO A 204 7.47 12.61 19.69
N ALA A 205 6.49 13.15 18.93
CA ALA A 205 5.12 12.62 18.89
C ALA A 205 5.06 11.12 18.53
N TRP A 206 5.87 10.69 17.55
CA TRP A 206 5.97 9.28 17.17
C TRP A 206 6.40 8.42 18.38
N LYS A 207 7.38 8.87 19.16
CA LYS A 207 7.89 8.11 20.32
C LYS A 207 6.85 7.99 21.41
N GLN A 208 6.11 9.08 21.67
CA GLN A 208 4.98 9.06 22.61
C GLN A 208 3.92 8.02 22.19
N GLU A 209 3.59 7.97 20.89
CA GLU A 209 2.64 7.01 20.35
C GLU A 209 3.08 5.55 20.56
N TYR A 210 4.34 5.21 20.26
CA TYR A 210 4.88 3.86 20.49
C TYR A 210 4.88 3.48 21.97
N ILE A 211 5.26 4.40 22.87
CA ILE A 211 5.24 4.15 24.32
C ILE A 211 3.81 3.88 24.79
N ILE A 212 2.84 4.70 24.37
CA ILE A 212 1.43 4.53 24.75
C ILE A 212 0.89 3.20 24.24
N LYS A 213 1.16 2.82 22.98
CA LYS A 213 0.69 1.56 22.41
C LYS A 213 1.30 0.33 23.08
N ASN A 214 2.52 0.43 23.63
CA ASN A 214 3.16 -0.68 24.34
C ASN A 214 2.87 -0.70 25.85
N LYS A 215 2.22 0.31 26.43
CA LYS A 215 1.85 0.33 27.86
C LYS A 215 1.11 -0.92 28.34
N PRO A 216 0.19 -1.54 27.57
CA PRO A 216 -0.49 -2.73 28.04
C PRO A 216 0.48 -3.90 28.28
N LEU A 217 1.45 -4.09 27.38
CA LEU A 217 2.55 -5.06 27.57
C LEU A 217 3.32 -4.79 28.87
N TYR A 218 3.58 -3.52 29.17
CA TYR A 218 4.38 -3.13 30.34
C TYR A 218 3.66 -3.39 31.67
N LYS A 219 2.33 -3.50 31.65
CA LYS A 219 1.48 -3.64 32.84
C LYS A 219 1.06 -5.08 33.15
N LYS A 220 1.22 -6.00 32.20
CA LYS A 220 0.82 -7.41 32.32
C LYS A 220 1.93 -8.30 32.89
N GLN A 221 3.04 -7.71 33.37
CA GLN A 221 4.01 -8.41 34.21
C GLN A 221 3.49 -8.62 35.63
#